data_AF-A0A560JC76-F1
#
_entry.id   AF-A0A560JC76-F1
#
_cell.length_a   1.000
_cell.length_b   1.000
_cell.length_c   1.000
_cell.angle_alpha   90.00
_cell.angle_beta   90.00
_cell.angle_gamma   90.00
#
_symmetry.space_group_name_H-M   'P 1'
#
loop_
_entity.id
_entity.type
_entity.pdbx_description
1 polymer ?
#
loop_
_entity_poly.entity_id
_entity_poly.type
_entity_poly.pdbx_seq_one_letter_code
_entity_poly.pdbx_strand_id
1 'polypeptide(L)'
;MLAAKSEVQIDNEEVRVTEWRLAPGSATGHHTHGMDYVIVPVVAGEMTIVAPGGERSKAQLAAGKSYFRKAGVQHDVLNETSTEIVFLEIELKA
;
A
#
# COMPACT_ATOMS: atom_id res chain seq x y z
N MET A 1 13.83 3.26 9.03
CA MET A 1 13.53 3.17 7.59
C MET A 1 13.22 4.56 7.07
N LEU A 2 13.37 4.78 5.76
CA LEU A 2 12.87 6.00 5.12
C LEU A 2 11.33 6.01 5.19
N ALA A 3 10.70 7.18 5.17
CA ALA A 3 9.26 7.25 5.02
C ALA A 3 8.86 7.00 3.56
N ALA A 4 7.79 6.24 3.34
CA ALA A 4 7.12 6.18 2.04
C ALA A 4 6.57 7.56 1.67
N LYS A 5 6.46 7.83 0.37
CA LYS A 5 5.79 9.03 -0.13
C LYS A 5 4.37 8.67 -0.55
N SER A 6 3.43 9.54 -0.23
CA SER A 6 2.04 9.46 -0.70
C SER A 6 1.64 10.76 -1.40
N GLU A 7 0.88 10.62 -2.48
CA GLU A 7 0.24 11.71 -3.19
C GLU A 7 -1.24 11.38 -3.40
N VAL A 8 -2.13 12.21 -2.86
CA VAL A 8 -3.56 12.08 -3.11
C VAL A 8 -3.86 12.66 -4.49
N GLN A 9 -4.20 11.79 -5.45
CA GLN A 9 -4.50 12.16 -6.82
C GLN A 9 -5.98 12.53 -7.00
N ILE A 10 -6.87 11.86 -6.26
CA ILE A 10 -8.33 12.11 -6.27
C ILE A 10 -8.83 12.03 -4.83
N ASP A 11 -9.68 12.97 -4.43
CA ASP A 11 -10.45 12.89 -3.19
C ASP A 11 -11.81 13.54 -3.43
N ASN A 12 -12.85 12.73 -3.66
CA ASN A 12 -14.22 13.20 -3.94
C ASN A 12 -15.22 12.51 -3.01
N GLU A 13 -16.52 12.61 -3.28
CA GLU A 13 -17.57 12.03 -2.43
C GLU A 13 -17.56 10.49 -2.43
N GLU A 14 -17.07 9.86 -3.50
CA GLU A 14 -17.15 8.41 -3.73
C GLU A 14 -15.85 7.69 -3.36
N VAL A 15 -14.70 8.31 -3.63
CA VAL A 15 -13.39 7.65 -3.52
C VAL A 15 -12.29 8.60 -3.07
N ARG A 16 -11.25 8.01 -2.49
CA ARG A 16 -9.90 8.60 -2.40
C ARG A 16 -8.93 7.72 -3.17
N VAL A 17 -8.13 8.32 -4.04
CA VAL A 17 -7.05 7.64 -4.77
C VAL A 17 -5.72 8.24 -4.35
N THR A 18 -4.88 7.40 -3.76
CA THR A 18 -3.54 7.76 -3.29
C THR A 18 -2.50 6.97 -4.07
N GLU A 19 -1.54 7.64 -4.70
CA GLU A 19 -0.32 6.99 -5.18
C GLU A 19 0.65 6.84 -4.02
N TRP A 20 1.11 5.61 -3.79
CA TRP A 20 2.16 5.29 -2.85
C TRP A 20 3.45 4.96 -3.59
N ARG A 21 4.55 5.57 -3.15
CA ARG A 21 5.91 5.32 -3.63
C ARG A 21 6.80 4.95 -2.47
N LEU A 22 7.30 3.72 -2.51
CA LEU A 22 8.21 3.17 -1.52
C LEU A 22 9.58 2.98 -2.16
N ALA A 23 10.51 3.88 -1.86
CA ALA A 23 11.92 3.70 -2.21
C ALA A 23 12.53 2.48 -1.45
N PRO A 24 13.65 1.90 -1.93
CA PRO A 24 14.39 0.88 -1.19
C PRO A 24 14.67 1.31 0.27
N GLY A 25 14.34 0.44 1.23
CA GLY A 25 14.50 0.70 2.66
C GLY A 25 13.46 1.65 3.29
N SER A 26 12.36 1.94 2.59
CA SER A 26 11.26 2.76 3.12
C SER A 26 10.11 1.94 3.69
N ALA A 27 9.29 2.58 4.53
CA ALA A 27 8.09 2.01 5.12
C ALA A 27 6.95 3.03 5.17
N THR A 28 5.71 2.56 5.15
CA THR A 28 4.52 3.40 5.35
C THR A 28 4.37 3.83 6.81
N GLY A 29 4.95 3.07 7.74
CA GLY A 29 4.59 3.12 9.15
C GLY A 29 3.34 2.28 9.41
N HIS A 30 3.16 1.87 10.67
CA HIS A 30 1.99 1.11 11.09
C HIS A 30 0.70 1.94 10.95
N HIS A 31 -0.29 1.39 10.27
CA HIS A 31 -1.57 2.05 10.04
C HIS A 31 -2.73 1.06 10.00
N THR A 32 -3.94 1.59 10.16
CA THR A 32 -5.21 0.87 10.03
C THR A 32 -6.00 1.45 8.87
N HIS A 33 -6.48 0.59 7.98
CA HIS A 33 -7.37 0.94 6.87
C HIS A 33 -8.78 1.18 7.38
N GLY A 34 -9.31 2.39 7.21
CA GLY A 34 -10.67 2.74 7.64
C GLY A 34 -11.76 2.44 6.60
N MET A 35 -11.37 2.16 5.36
CA MET A 35 -12.27 1.97 4.22
C MET A 35 -11.97 0.65 3.52
N ASP A 36 -12.96 0.13 2.79
CA ASP A 36 -12.73 -0.91 1.79
C ASP A 36 -11.88 -0.30 0.66
N TYR A 37 -10.93 -1.06 0.10
CA TYR A 37 -9.99 -0.49 -0.86
C TYR A 37 -9.51 -1.49 -1.91
N VAL A 38 -9.10 -0.94 -3.05
CA VAL A 38 -8.45 -1.65 -4.15
C VAL A 38 -7.01 -1.17 -4.28
N ILE A 39 -6.08 -2.11 -4.35
CA ILE A 39 -4.69 -1.83 -4.72
C ILE A 39 -4.51 -2.11 -6.21
N VAL A 40 -3.88 -1.18 -6.92
CA VAL A 40 -3.45 -1.36 -8.32
C VAL A 40 -1.94 -1.16 -8.39
N PRO A 41 -1.15 -2.24 -8.48
CA PRO A 41 0.29 -2.12 -8.65
C PRO A 41 0.65 -1.48 -9.98
N VAL A 42 1.47 -0.44 -9.95
CA VAL A 42 1.97 0.24 -11.14
C VAL A 42 3.33 -0.33 -11.55
N VAL A 43 4.20 -0.55 -10.55
CA VAL A 43 5.50 -1.21 -10.71
C VAL A 43 5.43 -2.59 -10.04
N ALA A 44 5.87 -3.63 -10.75
CA ALA A 44 5.97 -4.97 -10.18
C ALA A 44 7.08 -5.03 -9.12
N GLY A 45 6.89 -5.84 -8.08
CA GLY A 45 7.83 -5.91 -6.98
C GLY A 45 7.35 -6.82 -5.85
N GLU A 46 8.04 -6.76 -4.72
CA GLU A 46 7.73 -7.56 -3.54
C GLU A 46 7.61 -6.64 -2.32
N MET A 47 6.41 -6.56 -1.73
CA MET A 47 6.18 -5.85 -0.47
C MET A 47 6.44 -6.78 0.72
N THR A 48 7.16 -6.30 1.72
CA THR A 48 7.15 -6.93 3.05
C THR A 48 6.01 -6.32 3.87
N ILE A 49 5.12 -7.15 4.41
CA ILE A 49 3.99 -6.74 5.25
C ILE A 49 4.29 -7.18 6.68
N VAL A 50 4.19 -6.26 7.63
CA VAL A 50 4.33 -6.53 9.07
C VAL A 50 2.97 -6.41 9.73
N ALA A 51 2.46 -7.53 10.25
CA ALA A 51 1.20 -7.58 10.99
C ALA A 51 1.33 -6.93 12.38
N PRO A 52 0.21 -6.64 13.09
CA PRO A 52 0.26 -6.01 14.41
C PRO A 52 1.08 -6.80 15.46
N GLY A 53 1.10 -8.13 15.35
CA GLY A 53 1.90 -9.00 16.22
C GLY A 53 3.39 -9.07 15.86
N GLY A 54 3.80 -8.41 14.78
CA GLY A 54 5.17 -8.41 14.26
C GLY A 54 5.45 -9.52 13.25
N GLU A 55 4.48 -10.39 12.95
CA GLU A 55 4.63 -11.41 11.91
C GLU A 55 4.88 -10.76 10.55
N ARG A 56 5.85 -11.28 9.81
CA ARG A 56 6.26 -10.74 8.52
C ARG A 56 5.85 -11.68 7.40
N SER A 57 5.27 -11.13 6.34
CA SER A 57 4.93 -11.86 5.12
C SER A 57 5.36 -11.07 3.90
N LYS A 58 5.39 -11.75 2.75
CA LYS A 58 5.84 -11.19 1.47
C LYS A 58 4.70 -11.25 0.47
N ALA A 59 4.33 -10.11 -0.10
CA ALA A 59 3.29 -9.99 -1.12
C ALA A 59 3.93 -9.67 -2.47
N GLN A 60 3.69 -10.55 -3.46
CA GLN A 60 4.14 -10.34 -4.82
C GLN A 60 3.18 -9.41 -5.55
N LEU A 61 3.71 -8.32 -6.10
CA LEU A 61 2.99 -7.36 -6.91
C LEU A 61 3.30 -7.61 -8.38
N ALA A 62 2.25 -7.82 -9.17
CA ALA A 62 2.34 -7.81 -10.62
C ALA A 62 1.67 -6.54 -11.16
N ALA A 63 2.36 -5.81 -12.03
CA ALA A 63 1.84 -4.58 -12.61
C ALA A 63 0.47 -4.79 -13.26
N GLY A 64 -0.49 -3.92 -12.92
CA GLY A 64 -1.87 -3.98 -13.40
C GLY A 64 -2.73 -5.11 -12.81
N LYS A 65 -2.21 -5.97 -11.93
CA LYS A 65 -2.99 -7.02 -11.26
C LYS A 65 -3.57 -6.50 -9.95
N SER A 66 -4.75 -5.89 -10.04
CA SER A 66 -5.44 -5.32 -8.90
C SER A 66 -5.96 -6.37 -7.93
N TYR A 67 -6.08 -6.00 -6.65
CA TYR A 67 -6.74 -6.82 -5.65
C TYR A 67 -7.49 -5.97 -4.62
N PHE A 68 -8.51 -6.56 -4.01
CA PHE A 68 -9.36 -5.91 -3.03
C PHE A 68 -9.00 -6.31 -1.59
N ARG A 69 -9.22 -5.40 -0.65
CA ARG A 69 -9.14 -5.65 0.81
C ARG A 69 -10.28 -4.91 1.51
N LYS A 70 -10.72 -5.50 2.62
CA LYS A 70 -11.75 -4.92 3.49
C LYS A 70 -11.14 -3.88 4.44
N ALA A 71 -11.96 -2.93 4.87
CA ALA A 71 -11.66 -2.07 6.02
C ALA A 71 -11.26 -2.90 7.25
N GLY A 72 -10.44 -2.32 8.11
CA GLY A 72 -9.92 -2.94 9.34
C GLY A 72 -8.59 -3.67 9.19
N VAL A 73 -8.00 -3.73 7.98
CA VAL A 73 -6.62 -4.23 7.80
C VAL A 73 -5.65 -3.33 8.57
N GLN A 74 -4.77 -3.95 9.36
CA GLN A 74 -3.74 -3.26 10.12
C GLN A 74 -2.38 -3.85 9.75
N HIS A 75 -1.43 -2.99 9.35
CA HIS A 75 -0.09 -3.42 8.99
C HIS A 75 0.89 -2.25 8.89
N ASP A 76 2.17 -2.57 8.78
CA ASP A 76 3.18 -1.70 8.16
C ASP A 76 3.64 -2.33 6.85
N VAL A 77 3.74 -1.53 5.79
CA VAL A 77 4.23 -1.96 4.49
C VAL A 77 5.63 -1.43 4.29
N LEU A 78 6.55 -2.34 4.01
CA LEU A 78 7.97 -2.07 3.87
C LEU A 78 8.43 -2.45 2.47
N ASN A 79 9.37 -1.67 1.94
CA ASN A 79 10.18 -2.06 0.80
C ASN A 79 11.59 -2.43 1.25
N GLU A 80 11.86 -3.73 1.34
CA GLU A 80 13.19 -4.27 1.66
C GLU A 80 13.97 -4.71 0.42
N THR A 81 13.47 -4.39 -0.77
CA THR A 81 14.11 -4.73 -2.05
C THR A 81 15.00 -3.58 -2.52
N SER A 82 15.72 -3.79 -3.62
CA SER A 82 16.58 -2.78 -4.25
C SER A 82 15.86 -1.93 -5.31
N THR A 83 14.57 -2.16 -5.56
CA THR A 83 13.78 -1.45 -6.57
C THR A 83 12.63 -0.68 -5.94
N GLU A 84 12.25 0.47 -6.49
CA GLU A 84 11.08 1.21 -6.01
C GLU A 84 9.80 0.40 -6.23
N ILE A 85 8.90 0.44 -5.23
CA ILE A 85 7.55 -0.10 -5.34
C ILE A 85 6.58 1.07 -5.51
N VAL A 86 5.69 0.97 -6.50
CA VAL A 86 4.67 1.98 -6.77
C VAL A 86 3.32 1.30 -6.96
N PHE A 87 2.31 1.78 -6.23
CA PHE A 87 0.94 1.33 -6.38
C PHE A 87 -0.04 2.47 -6.14
N LEU A 88 -1.23 2.34 -6.73
CA LEU A 88 -2.38 3.17 -6.38
C LEU A 88 -3.22 2.43 -5.34
N GLU A 89 -3.68 3.16 -4.35
CA GLU A 89 -4.65 2.73 -3.36
C GLU A 89 -5.94 3.52 -3.55
N ILE A 90 -7.02 2.81 -3.86
CA ILE A 90 -8.33 3.37 -4.16
C ILE A 90 -9.26 2.98 -3.02
N GLU A 91 -9.46 3.91 -2.09
CA GLU A 91 -10.33 3.76 -0.93
C GLU A 91 -11.76 4.17 -1.29
N LEU A 92 -12.73 3.33 -0.92
CA LEU A 92 -14.15 3.51 -1.22
C LEU A 92 -14.85 4.17 -0.03
N LYS A 93 -15.47 5.33 -0.28
CA LYS A 93 -16.27 6.05 0.71
C LYS A 93 -17.69 5.48 0.76
N ALA A 94 -18.35 5.71 1.89
CA ALA A 94 -19.74 5.34 2.13
C ALA A 94 -20.68 6.53 1.95
#